data_AF-A0A9P4P1E8-F1
#
_entry.id   AF-A0A9P4P1E8-F1
#
_cell.length_a   1.000
_cell.length_b   1.000
_cell.length_c   1.000
_cell.angle_alpha   90.00
_cell.angle_beta   90.00
_cell.angle_gamma   90.00
#
_symmetry.space_group_name_H-M   'P 1'
#
loop_
_entity.id
_entity.type
_entity.pdbx_description
1 polymer ?
#
loop_
_entity_poly.entity_id
_entity_poly.type
_entity_poly.pdbx_seq_one_letter_code
_entity_poly.pdbx_strand_id
1 'polypeptide(L)'
;MAQISEDALKALQDLEASKPLSIIRLSESISGSNESGQKRSSDVSADTAYGDTSPANLAVDLVHYKELFSKLRFSYIEQVTKERFLRAITSETPLFIEPRENARLESQLLEEKSSLKAQKEEVAKMVAELEIRGKELAARYEQIHLQKATLADLPEKIAELEMNIQNLREANPSPTKLRHPNLNLPLPATLSLLNERESEISTLDAQIRALQAAIPRKARELDRLESELQPLMNQKKTAVTQAKEARQRREDGGIGDLEQKGRFYRAADASLRQMLGVEI
;
A
#
# COMPACT_ATOMS: atom_id res chain seq x y z
N MET A 1 14.02 12.16 -11.53
CA MET A 1 13.21 12.68 -10.40
C MET A 1 14.02 12.65 -9.10
N ALA A 2 14.65 11.52 -8.74
CA ALA A 2 15.52 11.42 -7.57
C ALA A 2 16.69 12.44 -7.54
N GLN A 3 17.35 12.68 -8.68
CA GLN A 3 18.41 13.70 -8.78
C GLN A 3 17.92 15.13 -8.47
N ILE A 4 16.68 15.45 -8.85
CA ILE A 4 16.10 16.79 -8.63
C ILE A 4 15.82 17.01 -7.15
N SER A 5 15.35 15.98 -6.42
CA SER A 5 15.14 16.06 -4.97
C SER A 5 16.45 16.14 -4.19
N GLU A 6 17.50 15.43 -4.62
CA GLU A 6 18.82 15.52 -3.99
C GLU A 6 19.49 16.87 -4.21
N ASP A 7 19.39 17.42 -5.43
CA ASP A 7 19.92 18.75 -5.74
C ASP A 7 19.19 19.85 -4.95
N ALA A 8 17.88 19.71 -4.76
CA ALA A 8 17.09 20.63 -3.94
C ALA A 8 17.48 20.57 -2.45
N LEU A 9 17.74 19.38 -1.90
CA LEU A 9 18.21 19.21 -0.51
C LEU A 9 19.59 19.83 -0.30
N LYS A 10 20.52 19.62 -1.23
CA LYS A 10 21.86 20.23 -1.20
C LYS A 10 21.78 21.75 -1.25
N ALA A 11 20.98 22.29 -2.17
CA ALA A 11 20.76 23.73 -2.27
C ALA A 11 20.15 24.34 -0.98
N LEU A 12 19.27 23.60 -0.29
CA LEU A 12 18.71 24.01 1.01
C LEU A 12 19.77 24.01 2.13
N GLN A 13 20.64 22.99 2.17
CA GLN A 13 21.74 22.92 3.13
C GLN A 13 22.77 24.04 2.91
N ASP A 14 23.11 24.33 1.65
CA ASP A 14 24.00 25.42 1.29
C ASP A 14 23.41 26.79 1.69
N LEU A 15 22.09 26.95 1.52
CA LEU A 15 21.39 28.18 1.93
C LEU A 15 21.42 28.37 3.45
N GLU A 16 21.17 27.31 4.23
CA GLU A 16 21.26 27.33 5.70
C GLU A 16 22.67 27.68 6.19
N ALA A 17 23.70 27.09 5.56
CA ALA A 17 25.09 27.38 5.91
C ALA A 17 25.49 28.83 5.58
N SER A 18 24.96 29.39 4.49
CA SER A 18 25.30 30.75 4.03
C SER A 18 24.68 31.87 4.88
N LYS A 19 23.54 31.64 5.55
CA LYS A 19 22.79 32.69 6.26
C LYS A 19 22.37 32.22 7.67
N PRO A 20 23.27 32.31 8.67
CA PRO A 20 22.86 32.14 10.06
C PRO A 20 21.90 33.28 10.42
N LEU A 21 20.64 32.92 10.69
CA LEU A 21 19.60 33.88 11.04
C LEU A 21 20.04 34.68 12.28
N SER A 22 20.07 36.01 12.15
CA SER A 22 20.47 36.93 13.22
C SER A 22 19.63 36.76 14.48
N ILE A 23 18.36 36.38 14.34
CA ILE A 23 17.45 36.10 15.44
C ILE A 23 17.91 34.88 16.25
N ILE A 24 18.44 33.84 15.59
CA ILE A 24 18.97 32.66 16.30
C ILE A 24 20.20 33.08 17.11
N ARG A 25 21.12 33.86 16.52
CA ARG A 25 22.27 34.44 17.24
C ARG A 25 21.86 35.33 18.42
N LEU A 26 20.78 36.10 18.26
CA LEU A 26 20.23 36.93 19.34
C LEU A 26 19.60 36.08 20.43
N SER A 27 18.89 35.00 20.08
CA SER A 27 18.35 34.06 21.08
C SER A 27 19.44 33.28 21.82
N GLU A 28 20.54 32.96 21.13
CA GLU A 28 21.73 32.32 21.69
C GLU A 28 22.49 33.28 22.63
N SER A 29 22.61 34.56 22.29
CA SER A 29 23.25 35.54 23.18
C SER A 29 22.40 35.86 24.42
N ILE A 30 21.08 35.84 24.28
CA ILE A 30 20.14 35.96 25.41
C ILE A 30 20.20 34.71 26.30
N SER A 31 20.36 33.51 25.73
CA SER A 31 20.48 32.27 26.52
C SER A 31 21.88 32.00 27.08
N GLY A 32 22.94 32.46 26.41
CA GLY A 32 24.33 32.09 26.69
C GLY A 32 25.13 33.09 27.54
N SER A 33 24.55 34.22 27.95
CA SER A 33 25.30 35.31 28.61
C SER A 33 25.41 35.24 30.15
N ASN A 34 25.07 34.11 30.78
CA ASN A 34 25.01 34.01 32.25
C ASN A 34 26.17 33.29 32.95
N GLU A 35 27.26 32.91 32.26
CA GLU A 35 28.39 32.23 32.94
C GLU A 35 29.53 33.15 33.44
N SER A 36 29.49 34.47 33.22
CA SER A 36 30.65 35.34 33.52
C SER A 36 30.34 36.66 34.27
N GLY A 37 29.42 36.64 35.23
CA GLY A 37 29.12 37.79 36.08
C GLY A 37 29.52 37.57 37.54
N GLN A 38 30.66 38.12 37.97
CA GLN A 38 31.09 38.15 39.36
C GLN A 38 29.96 38.60 40.30
N LYS A 39 29.66 37.77 41.30
CA LYS A 39 28.86 38.08 42.48
C LYS A 39 29.35 39.39 43.12
N ARG A 40 28.72 40.52 42.81
CA ARG A 40 28.75 41.72 43.65
C ARG A 40 27.44 41.75 44.41
N SER A 41 27.55 41.39 45.68
CA SER A 41 26.47 41.41 46.66
C SER A 41 26.08 42.85 47.00
N SER A 42 24.96 43.31 46.46
CA SER A 42 24.16 44.37 47.08
C SER A 42 22.71 44.24 46.62
N ASP A 43 21.94 43.61 47.50
CA ASP A 43 20.58 43.97 47.91
C ASP A 43 19.40 43.86 46.93
N VAL A 44 18.35 43.17 47.42
CA VAL A 44 16.95 43.04 46.95
C VAL A 44 16.62 42.18 45.71
N SER A 45 17.54 41.89 44.78
CA SER A 45 17.17 41.16 43.54
C SER A 45 17.58 39.68 43.47
N ALA A 46 17.89 39.02 44.59
CA ALA A 46 18.52 37.69 44.57
C ALA A 46 17.55 36.48 44.56
N ASP A 47 16.23 36.68 44.62
CA ASP A 47 15.29 35.55 44.84
C ASP A 47 14.67 34.94 43.56
N THR A 48 15.06 35.42 42.36
CA THR A 48 14.64 34.80 41.07
C THR A 48 15.75 34.02 40.37
N ALA A 49 16.81 33.66 41.11
CA ALA A 49 17.91 32.85 40.60
C ALA A 49 17.57 31.35 40.54
N TYR A 50 16.47 30.93 39.89
CA TYR A 50 16.22 29.52 39.59
C TYR A 50 15.42 29.31 38.30
N GLY A 51 16.09 28.71 37.31
CA GLY A 51 15.46 27.75 36.39
C GLY A 51 14.87 28.33 35.11
N ASP A 52 15.60 28.13 34.02
CA ASP A 52 15.14 28.20 32.64
C ASP A 52 14.75 29.59 32.12
N THR A 53 15.58 30.13 31.23
CA THR A 53 15.27 31.28 30.35
C THR A 53 14.23 30.90 29.28
N SER A 54 13.18 30.18 29.69
CA SER A 54 12.03 29.90 28.87
C SER A 54 11.30 31.21 28.57
N PRO A 55 10.82 31.45 27.34
CA PRO A 55 10.14 32.69 26.96
C PRO A 55 8.90 33.00 27.82
N ALA A 56 8.31 31.99 28.47
CA ALA A 56 7.22 32.18 29.43
C ALA A 56 7.68 32.86 30.74
N ASN A 57 8.90 32.60 31.22
CA ASN A 57 9.44 33.21 32.43
C ASN A 57 9.80 34.69 32.22
N LEU A 58 10.27 35.06 31.02
CA LEU A 58 10.55 36.46 30.67
C LEU A 58 9.31 37.35 30.77
N ALA A 59 8.13 36.85 30.40
CA ALA A 59 6.89 37.61 30.51
C ALA A 59 6.54 37.91 31.99
N VAL A 60 6.77 36.93 32.88
CA VAL A 60 6.54 37.09 34.32
C VAL A 60 7.54 38.09 34.92
N ASP A 61 8.81 37.98 34.54
CA ASP A 61 9.86 38.92 34.98
C ASP A 61 9.56 40.35 34.53
N LEU A 62 9.10 40.56 33.29
CA LEU A 62 8.73 41.89 32.80
C LEU A 62 7.58 42.51 33.61
N VAL A 63 6.60 41.71 34.03
CA VAL A 63 5.52 42.17 34.91
C VAL A 63 6.08 42.53 36.29
N HIS A 64 6.91 41.66 36.86
CA HIS A 64 7.55 41.90 38.15
C HIS A 64 8.38 43.19 38.16
N TYR A 65 9.26 43.38 37.17
CA TYR A 65 10.06 44.60 37.05
C TYR A 65 9.21 45.85 36.85
N LYS A 66 8.13 45.76 36.06
CA LYS A 66 7.19 46.88 35.89
C LYS A 66 6.57 47.30 37.23
N GLU A 67 6.18 46.34 38.06
CA GLU A 67 5.67 46.63 39.41
C GLU A 67 6.75 47.20 40.33
N LEU A 68 7.96 46.61 40.32
CA LEU A 68 9.10 47.09 41.11
C LEU A 68 9.45 48.53 40.76
N PHE A 69 9.63 48.84 39.48
CA PHE A 69 9.94 50.20 39.02
C PHE A 69 8.79 51.18 39.31
N SER A 70 7.54 50.72 39.28
CA SER A 70 6.40 51.57 39.67
C SER A 70 6.45 51.93 41.15
N LYS A 71 6.79 50.96 42.02
CA LYS A 71 7.00 51.19 43.46
C LYS A 71 8.21 52.10 43.71
N LEU A 72 9.32 51.85 43.03
CA LEU A 72 10.54 52.66 43.15
C LEU A 72 10.29 54.10 42.72
N ARG A 73 9.58 54.31 41.62
CA ARG A 73 9.18 55.63 41.12
C ARG A 73 8.31 56.37 42.14
N PHE A 74 7.33 55.68 42.73
CA PHE A 74 6.48 56.28 43.76
C PHE A 74 7.30 56.70 44.98
N SER A 75 8.12 55.79 45.52
CA SER A 75 8.99 56.06 46.68
C SER A 75 9.96 57.21 46.41
N TYR A 76 10.57 57.26 45.23
CA TYR A 76 11.50 58.32 44.85
C TYR A 76 10.81 59.68 44.75
N ILE A 77 9.67 59.76 44.06
CA ILE A 77 8.91 61.01 43.94
C ILE A 77 8.45 61.50 45.32
N GLU A 78 7.95 60.60 46.17
CA GLU A 78 7.57 60.91 47.53
C GLU A 78 8.75 61.43 48.36
N GLN A 79 9.92 60.79 48.27
CA GLN A 79 11.11 61.23 49.00
C GLN A 79 11.60 62.60 48.50
N VAL A 80 11.74 62.78 47.20
CA VAL A 80 12.19 64.06 46.61
C VAL A 80 11.22 65.19 46.92
N THR A 81 9.91 64.92 46.91
CA THR A 81 8.90 65.93 47.29
C THR A 81 8.97 66.29 48.76
N LYS A 82 9.13 65.30 49.67
CA LYS A 82 9.35 65.56 51.10
C LYS A 82 10.61 66.39 51.33
N GLU A 83 11.72 66.03 50.72
CA GLU A 83 12.99 66.75 50.83
C GLU A 83 12.87 68.19 50.29
N ARG A 84 12.25 68.36 49.11
CA ARG A 84 12.04 69.67 48.50
C ARG A 84 11.12 70.55 49.34
N PHE A 85 10.07 69.98 49.94
CA PHE A 85 9.16 70.68 50.85
C PHE A 85 9.86 71.13 52.14
N LEU A 86 10.61 70.23 52.78
CA LEU A 86 11.41 70.57 53.97
C LEU A 86 12.39 71.68 53.64
N ARG A 87 13.13 71.55 52.54
CA ARG A 87 14.09 72.56 52.09
C ARG A 87 13.41 73.91 51.85
N ALA A 88 12.22 73.93 51.25
CA ALA A 88 11.47 75.16 50.99
C ALA A 88 10.96 75.85 52.27
N ILE A 89 10.66 75.11 53.34
CA ILE A 89 10.26 75.69 54.63
C ILE A 89 11.49 76.16 55.43
N THR A 90 12.59 75.42 55.35
CA THR A 90 13.83 75.75 56.10
C THR A 90 14.71 76.79 55.42
N SER A 91 14.50 77.10 54.13
CA SER A 91 15.29 78.11 53.42
C SER A 91 14.91 79.52 53.86
N GLU A 92 15.90 80.35 54.19
CA GLU A 92 15.70 81.76 54.56
C GLU A 92 15.03 82.59 53.46
N THR A 93 15.21 82.20 52.19
CA THR A 93 14.54 82.85 51.04
C THR A 93 13.32 82.03 50.63
N PRO A 94 12.10 82.55 50.74
CA PRO A 94 10.91 81.84 50.29
C PRO A 94 10.98 81.62 48.77
N LEU A 95 10.81 80.35 48.35
CA LEU A 95 10.70 79.98 46.95
C LEU A 95 9.37 80.50 46.39
N PHE A 96 9.40 81.60 45.65
CA PHE A 96 8.24 82.14 44.97
C PHE A 96 8.09 81.49 43.60
N ILE A 97 7.08 80.64 43.44
CA ILE A 97 6.73 80.07 42.13
C ILE A 97 5.84 81.09 41.43
N GLU A 98 6.35 81.70 40.36
CA GLU A 98 5.58 82.69 39.62
C GLU A 98 4.46 82.00 38.80
N PRO A 99 3.21 82.48 38.84
CA PRO A 99 2.11 81.87 38.08
C PRO A 99 2.39 81.78 36.56
N ARG A 100 3.19 82.70 36.02
CA ARG A 100 3.64 82.69 34.62
C ARG A 100 4.58 81.53 34.31
N GLU A 101 5.49 81.20 35.23
CA GLU A 101 6.42 80.09 35.07
C GLU A 101 5.67 78.75 35.11
N ASN A 102 4.70 78.61 36.02
CA ASN A 102 3.80 77.45 36.04
C ASN A 102 3.03 77.29 34.73
N ALA A 103 2.41 78.36 34.21
CA ALA A 103 1.68 78.29 32.95
C ALA A 103 2.58 77.86 31.77
N ARG A 104 3.84 78.31 31.74
CA ARG A 104 4.82 77.90 30.73
C ARG A 104 5.23 76.43 30.86
N LEU A 105 5.44 75.95 32.09
CA LEU A 105 5.78 74.55 32.34
C LEU A 105 4.59 73.62 32.03
N GLU A 106 3.37 74.05 32.29
CA GLU A 106 2.15 73.32 31.95
C GLU A 106 1.96 73.20 30.43
N SER A 107 2.23 74.25 29.65
CA SER A 107 2.17 74.18 28.19
C SER A 107 3.23 73.24 27.62
N GLN A 108 4.47 73.31 28.13
CA GLN A 108 5.55 72.39 27.74
C GLN A 108 5.21 70.93 28.08
N LEU A 109 4.69 70.69 29.28
CA LEU A 109 4.24 69.35 29.69
C LEU A 109 3.12 68.81 28.80
N LEU A 110 2.23 69.67 28.31
CA LEU A 110 1.14 69.26 27.43
C LEU A 110 1.68 68.78 26.07
N GLU A 111 2.63 69.52 25.50
CA GLU A 111 3.32 69.18 24.24
C GLU A 111 4.15 67.89 24.39
N GLU A 112 4.95 67.78 25.44
CA GLU A 112 5.75 66.58 25.68
C GLU A 112 4.86 65.36 25.96
N LYS A 113 3.76 65.52 26.70
CA LYS A 113 2.80 64.43 26.94
C LYS A 113 2.10 63.99 25.67
N SER A 114 1.75 64.91 24.76
CA SER A 114 1.10 64.54 23.51
C SER A 114 2.06 63.79 22.60
N SER A 115 3.32 64.26 22.49
CA SER A 115 4.40 63.57 21.78
C SER A 115 4.67 62.17 22.34
N LEU A 116 4.80 62.04 23.66
CA LEU A 116 5.02 60.75 24.32
C LEU A 116 3.85 59.78 24.11
N LYS A 117 2.60 60.27 24.10
CA LYS A 117 1.43 59.44 23.80
C LYS A 117 1.46 58.92 22.37
N ALA A 118 1.76 59.79 21.40
CA ALA A 118 1.86 59.40 19.99
C ALA A 118 2.94 58.32 19.79
N GLN A 119 4.13 58.51 20.37
CA GLN A 119 5.21 57.53 20.30
C GLN A 119 4.84 56.20 20.97
N LYS A 120 4.13 56.22 22.11
CA LYS A 120 3.65 54.99 22.77
C LYS A 120 2.66 54.23 21.91
N GLU A 121 1.75 54.92 21.24
CA GLU A 121 0.82 54.29 20.31
C GLU A 121 1.53 53.70 19.09
N GLU A 122 2.54 54.39 18.56
CA GLU A 122 3.37 53.90 17.46
C GLU A 122 4.14 52.63 17.85
N VAL A 123 4.80 52.64 19.01
CA VAL A 123 5.51 51.47 19.53
C VAL A 123 4.54 50.31 19.79
N ALA A 124 3.36 50.58 20.35
CA ALA A 124 2.36 49.53 20.57
C ALA A 124 1.88 48.89 19.26
N LYS A 125 1.70 49.69 18.20
CA LYS A 125 1.38 49.18 16.85
C LYS A 125 2.52 48.34 16.28
N MET A 126 3.76 48.82 16.37
CA MET A 126 4.93 48.06 15.91
C MET A 126 5.08 46.72 16.65
N VAL A 127 4.88 46.69 17.96
CA VAL A 127 4.93 45.44 18.75
C VAL A 127 3.84 44.48 18.31
N ALA A 128 2.60 44.95 18.12
CA ALA A 128 1.51 44.11 17.63
C ALA A 128 1.79 43.53 16.23
N GLU A 129 2.34 44.34 15.32
CA GLU A 129 2.76 43.86 13.99
C GLU A 129 3.89 42.82 14.08
N LEU A 130 4.86 43.04 14.96
CA LEU A 130 5.96 42.10 15.20
C LEU A 130 5.46 40.77 15.75
N GLU A 131 4.48 40.78 16.67
CA GLU A 131 3.86 39.57 17.19
C GLU A 131 3.14 38.77 16.09
N ILE A 132 2.38 39.45 15.23
CA ILE A 132 1.68 38.80 14.12
C ILE A 132 2.69 38.19 13.16
N ARG A 133 3.69 38.96 12.72
CA ARG A 133 4.75 38.48 11.83
C ARG A 133 5.56 37.35 12.47
N GLY A 134 5.79 37.41 13.78
CA GLY A 134 6.46 36.36 14.54
C GLY A 134 5.70 35.04 14.51
N LYS A 135 4.38 35.08 14.72
CA LYS A 135 3.51 33.89 14.64
C LYS A 135 3.46 33.31 13.22
N GLU A 136 3.33 34.17 12.21
CA GLU A 136 3.35 33.74 10.80
C GLU A 136 4.70 33.11 10.43
N LEU A 137 5.80 33.69 10.89
CA LEU A 137 7.15 33.15 10.65
C LEU A 137 7.32 31.78 11.31
N ALA A 138 6.87 31.62 12.56
CA ALA A 138 6.92 30.34 13.25
C ALA A 138 6.14 29.25 12.49
N ALA A 139 4.91 29.54 12.07
CA ALA A 139 4.10 28.59 11.29
C ALA A 139 4.76 28.22 9.95
N ARG A 140 5.33 29.21 9.23
CA ARG A 140 6.05 28.95 7.98
C ARG A 140 7.31 28.12 8.20
N TYR A 141 8.02 28.37 9.30
CA TYR A 141 9.23 27.63 9.65
C TYR A 141 8.91 26.16 9.95
N GLU A 142 7.87 25.89 10.73
CA GLU A 142 7.37 24.52 10.97
C GLU A 142 6.97 23.83 9.67
N GLN A 143 6.24 24.51 8.79
CA GLN A 143 5.84 23.96 7.49
C GLN A 143 7.06 23.63 6.61
N ILE A 144 8.06 24.50 6.54
CA ILE A 144 9.29 24.25 5.78
C ILE A 144 10.05 23.07 6.36
N HIS A 145 10.11 22.93 7.69
CA HIS A 145 10.73 21.77 8.34
C HIS A 145 10.03 20.46 7.99
N LEU A 146 8.70 20.43 8.03
CA LEU A 146 7.93 19.27 7.61
C LEU A 146 8.18 18.93 6.14
N GLN A 147 8.18 19.94 5.25
CA GLN A 147 8.49 19.75 3.84
C GLN A 147 9.91 19.22 3.63
N LYS A 148 10.90 19.74 4.37
CA LYS A 148 12.29 19.28 4.33
C LYS A 148 12.40 17.81 4.74
N ALA A 149 11.71 17.40 5.80
CA ALA A 149 11.64 15.99 6.22
C ALA A 149 11.03 15.12 5.11
N THR A 150 9.90 15.53 4.53
CA THR A 150 9.29 14.77 3.42
C THR A 150 10.18 14.69 2.18
N LEU A 151 10.95 15.74 1.90
CA LEU A 151 11.89 15.77 0.78
C LEU A 151 13.09 14.84 1.03
N ALA A 152 13.52 14.70 2.29
CA ALA A 152 14.57 13.76 2.68
C ALA A 152 14.15 12.28 2.52
N ASP A 153 12.88 11.96 2.78
CA ASP A 153 12.34 10.60 2.62
C ASP A 153 12.04 10.22 1.16
N LEU A 154 11.86 11.20 0.28
CA LEU A 154 11.38 10.98 -1.08
C LEU A 154 12.34 10.16 -1.97
N PRO A 155 13.67 10.38 -1.93
CA PRO A 155 14.63 9.60 -2.72
C PRO A 155 14.58 8.10 -2.41
N GLU A 156 14.47 7.73 -1.13
CA GLU A 156 14.37 6.33 -0.71
C GLU A 156 13.10 5.69 -1.28
N LYS A 157 11.94 6.36 -1.14
CA LYS A 157 10.67 5.89 -1.71
C LYS A 157 10.71 5.78 -3.23
N ILE A 158 11.39 6.70 -3.92
CA ILE A 158 11.56 6.62 -5.38
C ILE A 158 12.42 5.40 -5.74
N ALA A 159 13.52 5.17 -5.03
CA ALA A 159 14.38 4.01 -5.26
C ALA A 159 13.64 2.68 -5.02
N GLU A 160 12.85 2.60 -3.95
CA GLU A 160 11.97 1.45 -3.68
C GLU A 160 10.95 1.21 -4.80
N LEU A 161 10.29 2.27 -5.27
CA LEU A 161 9.32 2.18 -6.38
C LEU A 161 9.99 1.79 -7.69
N GLU A 162 11.17 2.31 -7.99
CA GLU A 162 11.95 1.94 -9.18
C GLU A 162 12.37 0.47 -9.14
N MET A 163 12.85 -0.01 -7.98
CA MET A 163 13.14 -1.42 -7.77
C MET A 163 11.89 -2.29 -7.94
N ASN A 164 10.75 -1.88 -7.39
CA ASN A 164 9.48 -2.60 -7.55
C ASN A 164 9.01 -2.64 -9.01
N ILE A 165 9.16 -1.54 -9.76
CA ILE A 165 8.86 -1.49 -11.20
C ILE A 165 9.77 -2.46 -11.95
N GLN A 166 11.06 -2.50 -11.62
CA GLN A 166 12.00 -3.43 -12.24
C GLN A 166 11.63 -4.88 -11.94
N ASN A 167 11.35 -5.22 -10.68
CA ASN A 167 10.88 -6.55 -10.27
C ASN A 167 9.60 -6.95 -11.01
N LEU A 168 8.64 -6.04 -11.17
CA LEU A 168 7.41 -6.29 -11.90
C LEU A 168 7.65 -6.49 -13.40
N ARG A 169 8.60 -5.77 -14.00
CA ARG A 169 9.01 -5.95 -15.41
C ARG A 169 9.76 -7.26 -15.62
N GLU A 170 10.52 -7.71 -14.65
CA GLU A 170 11.21 -9.01 -14.70
C GLU A 170 10.23 -10.18 -14.50
N ALA A 171 9.29 -10.04 -13.55
CA ALA A 171 8.24 -11.02 -13.31
C ALA A 171 7.22 -11.09 -14.45
N ASN A 172 6.91 -9.95 -15.08
CA ASN A 172 6.09 -9.84 -16.27
C ASN A 172 6.93 -9.32 -17.43
N PRO A 173 7.80 -10.17 -18.03
CA PRO A 173 8.54 -9.77 -19.20
C PRO A 173 7.54 -9.32 -20.27
N SER A 174 7.83 -8.20 -20.93
CA SER A 174 6.95 -7.52 -21.89
C SER A 174 6.10 -8.49 -22.71
N PRO A 175 4.85 -8.12 -23.07
CA PRO A 175 3.86 -8.98 -23.73
C PRO A 175 4.38 -9.85 -24.90
N THR A 176 5.46 -9.44 -25.56
CA THR A 176 6.21 -10.16 -26.60
C THR A 176 6.96 -11.43 -26.15
N LYS A 177 7.20 -11.65 -24.85
CA LYS A 177 7.96 -12.80 -24.31
C LYS A 177 7.10 -13.86 -23.63
N LEU A 178 5.77 -13.75 -23.69
CA LEU A 178 4.89 -14.80 -23.20
C LEU A 178 4.96 -15.98 -24.19
N ARG A 179 5.16 -17.20 -23.66
CA ARG A 179 5.23 -18.45 -24.43
C ARG A 179 3.98 -18.72 -25.30
N HIS A 180 2.91 -17.95 -25.12
CA HIS A 180 1.65 -18.05 -25.84
C HIS A 180 1.29 -16.70 -26.48
N PRO A 181 1.44 -16.56 -27.81
CA PRO A 181 1.14 -15.31 -28.53
C PRO A 181 -0.33 -14.89 -28.41
N ASN A 182 -1.23 -15.85 -28.15
CA ASN A 182 -2.67 -15.61 -27.97
C ASN A 182 -3.02 -14.86 -26.67
N LEU A 183 -2.12 -14.85 -25.68
CA LEU A 183 -2.30 -14.13 -24.41
C LEU A 183 -1.88 -12.66 -24.50
N ASN A 184 -1.30 -12.25 -25.63
CA ASN A 184 -0.89 -10.88 -25.92
C ASN A 184 -1.75 -10.25 -27.04
N LEU A 185 -2.94 -10.80 -27.28
CA LEU A 185 -3.83 -10.23 -28.26
C LEU A 185 -4.53 -9.00 -27.65
N PRO A 186 -4.68 -7.90 -28.40
CA PRO A 186 -5.53 -6.79 -27.97
C PRO A 186 -6.97 -7.29 -27.81
N LEU A 187 -7.73 -6.63 -26.94
CA LEU A 187 -9.09 -7.06 -26.55
C LEU A 187 -9.99 -7.45 -27.75
N PRO A 188 -10.04 -6.69 -28.87
CA PRO A 188 -10.84 -7.09 -30.04
C PRO A 188 -10.42 -8.43 -30.66
N ALA A 189 -9.11 -8.70 -30.72
CA ALA A 189 -8.56 -9.94 -31.26
C ALA A 189 -8.77 -11.13 -30.30
N THR A 190 -8.81 -10.90 -29.00
CA THR A 190 -9.20 -11.94 -28.02
C THR A 190 -10.67 -12.33 -28.16
N LEU A 191 -11.56 -11.36 -28.42
CA LEU A 191 -12.98 -11.61 -28.61
C LEU A 191 -13.25 -12.37 -29.91
N SER A 192 -12.54 -12.05 -30.99
CA SER A 192 -12.67 -12.82 -32.25
C SER A 192 -12.21 -14.26 -32.08
N LEU A 193 -11.07 -14.48 -31.39
CA LEU A 193 -10.56 -15.82 -31.12
C LEU A 193 -11.52 -16.62 -30.21
N LEU A 194 -12.12 -15.95 -29.21
CA LEU A 194 -13.12 -16.57 -28.34
C LEU A 194 -14.33 -17.05 -29.15
N ASN A 195 -14.88 -16.19 -30.01
CA ASN A 195 -16.02 -16.54 -30.86
C ASN A 195 -15.69 -17.70 -31.81
N GLU A 196 -14.48 -17.74 -32.39
CA GLU A 196 -14.01 -18.85 -33.22
C GLU A 196 -14.00 -20.16 -32.41
N ARG A 197 -13.40 -20.16 -31.21
CA ARG A 197 -13.37 -21.36 -30.36
C ARG A 197 -14.74 -21.80 -29.86
N GLU A 198 -15.64 -20.87 -29.55
CA GLU A 198 -17.03 -21.18 -29.20
C GLU A 198 -17.77 -21.83 -30.38
N SER A 199 -17.54 -21.33 -31.60
CA SER A 199 -18.09 -21.95 -32.81
C SER A 199 -17.54 -23.35 -33.04
N GLU A 200 -16.23 -23.57 -32.87
CA GLU A 200 -15.60 -24.88 -32.96
C GLU A 200 -16.18 -25.85 -31.92
N ILE A 201 -16.30 -25.43 -30.66
CA ILE A 201 -16.91 -26.23 -29.59
C ILE A 201 -18.35 -26.61 -29.96
N SER A 202 -19.14 -25.66 -30.47
CA SER A 202 -20.53 -25.94 -30.86
C SER A 202 -20.61 -26.95 -32.01
N THR A 203 -19.67 -26.91 -32.96
CA THR A 203 -19.61 -27.85 -34.08
C THR A 203 -19.19 -29.25 -33.62
N LEU A 204 -18.19 -29.33 -32.73
CA LEU A 204 -17.75 -30.58 -32.12
C LEU A 204 -18.87 -31.20 -31.27
N ASP A 205 -19.59 -30.41 -30.48
CA ASP A 205 -20.74 -30.89 -29.72
C ASP A 205 -21.85 -31.43 -30.63
N ALA A 206 -22.12 -30.78 -31.76
CA ALA A 206 -23.07 -31.27 -32.75
C ALA A 206 -22.61 -32.61 -33.36
N GLN A 207 -21.31 -32.75 -33.67
CA GLN A 207 -20.72 -34.00 -34.16
C GLN A 207 -20.80 -35.11 -33.12
N ILE A 208 -20.48 -34.82 -31.85
CA ILE A 208 -20.57 -35.77 -30.74
C ILE A 208 -22.02 -36.25 -30.58
N ARG A 209 -23.01 -35.35 -30.62
CA ARG A 209 -24.43 -35.72 -30.56
C ARG A 209 -24.85 -36.58 -31.74
N ALA A 210 -24.40 -36.26 -32.96
CA ALA A 210 -24.71 -37.04 -34.15
C ALA A 210 -24.11 -38.46 -34.07
N LEU A 211 -22.86 -38.59 -33.61
CA LEU A 211 -22.21 -39.87 -33.39
C LEU A 211 -22.90 -40.67 -32.27
N GLN A 212 -23.23 -40.03 -31.15
CA GLN A 212 -23.99 -40.65 -30.06
C GLN A 212 -25.36 -41.17 -30.52
N ALA A 213 -26.04 -40.47 -31.43
CA ALA A 213 -27.29 -40.94 -32.03
C ALA A 213 -27.09 -42.09 -33.04
N ALA A 214 -25.94 -42.15 -33.71
CA ALA A 214 -25.60 -43.21 -34.66
C ALA A 214 -25.17 -44.52 -33.98
N ILE A 215 -24.49 -44.46 -32.83
CA ILE A 215 -24.04 -45.62 -32.05
C ILE A 215 -25.15 -46.67 -31.83
N PRO A 216 -26.35 -46.33 -31.29
CA PRO A 216 -27.38 -47.33 -31.04
C PRO A 216 -27.95 -47.92 -32.34
N ARG A 217 -27.95 -47.17 -33.45
CA ARG A 217 -28.38 -47.70 -34.76
C ARG A 217 -27.37 -48.72 -35.27
N LYS A 218 -26.07 -48.40 -35.19
CA LYS A 218 -24.99 -49.31 -35.56
C LYS A 218 -24.91 -50.54 -34.65
N ALA A 219 -25.14 -50.38 -33.35
CA ALA A 219 -25.26 -51.51 -32.43
C ALA A 219 -26.39 -52.46 -32.84
N ARG A 220 -27.59 -51.94 -33.17
CA ARG A 220 -28.71 -52.76 -33.67
C ARG A 220 -28.41 -53.42 -35.02
N GLU A 221 -27.70 -52.75 -35.92
CA GLU A 221 -27.25 -53.35 -37.18
C GLU A 221 -26.25 -54.50 -36.93
N LEU A 222 -25.33 -54.34 -36.00
CA LEU A 222 -24.41 -55.40 -35.58
C LEU A 222 -25.17 -56.57 -34.94
N ASP A 223 -26.08 -56.32 -34.00
CA ASP A 223 -26.89 -57.37 -33.36
C ASP A 223 -27.70 -58.17 -34.41
N ARG A 224 -28.24 -57.50 -35.43
CA ARG A 224 -28.94 -58.15 -36.54
C ARG A 224 -28.00 -59.03 -37.35
N LEU A 225 -26.85 -58.50 -37.77
CA LEU A 225 -25.85 -59.25 -38.52
C LEU A 225 -25.32 -60.44 -37.71
N GLU A 226 -25.11 -60.29 -36.41
CA GLU A 226 -24.75 -61.39 -35.52
C GLU A 226 -25.84 -62.46 -35.49
N SER A 227 -27.12 -62.05 -35.37
CA SER A 227 -28.25 -62.98 -35.38
C SER A 227 -28.41 -63.72 -36.73
N GLU A 228 -28.08 -63.08 -37.86
CA GLU A 228 -28.07 -63.70 -39.19
C GLU A 228 -26.87 -64.62 -39.39
N LEU A 229 -25.73 -64.29 -38.77
CA LEU A 229 -24.50 -65.07 -38.86
C LEU A 229 -24.55 -66.34 -38.00
N GLN A 230 -25.25 -66.34 -36.86
CA GLN A 230 -25.45 -67.53 -36.01
C GLN A 230 -26.00 -68.76 -36.75
N PRO A 231 -27.13 -68.69 -37.50
CA PRO A 231 -27.64 -69.84 -38.24
C PRO A 231 -26.69 -70.27 -39.36
N LEU A 232 -26.01 -69.33 -40.03
CA LEU A 232 -25.00 -69.67 -41.05
C LEU A 232 -23.80 -70.39 -40.44
N MET A 233 -23.34 -69.97 -39.26
CA MET A 233 -22.29 -70.67 -38.51
C MET A 233 -22.75 -72.06 -38.07
N ASN A 234 -23.99 -72.21 -37.62
CA ASN A 234 -24.55 -73.51 -37.26
C ASN A 234 -24.69 -74.42 -38.48
N GLN A 235 -25.18 -73.91 -39.62
CA GLN A 235 -25.21 -74.63 -40.90
C GLN A 235 -23.82 -75.05 -41.37
N LYS A 236 -22.81 -74.16 -41.24
CA LYS A 236 -21.41 -74.50 -41.52
C LYS A 236 -20.94 -75.61 -40.60
N LYS A 237 -21.22 -75.54 -39.29
CA LYS A 237 -20.86 -76.59 -38.33
C LYS A 237 -21.50 -77.92 -38.70
N THR A 238 -22.80 -77.96 -38.99
CA THR A 238 -23.50 -79.19 -39.39
C THR A 238 -23.00 -79.73 -40.73
N ALA A 239 -22.72 -78.87 -41.70
CA ALA A 239 -22.14 -79.30 -42.98
C ALA A 239 -20.73 -79.87 -42.78
N VAL A 240 -19.91 -79.28 -41.91
CA VAL A 240 -18.58 -79.79 -41.56
C VAL A 240 -18.66 -81.11 -40.80
N THR A 241 -19.61 -81.29 -39.86
CA THR A 241 -19.79 -82.58 -39.18
C THR A 241 -20.29 -83.64 -40.15
N GLN A 242 -21.28 -83.32 -41.00
CA GLN A 242 -21.74 -84.22 -42.06
C GLN A 242 -20.61 -84.61 -43.02
N ALA A 243 -19.76 -83.66 -43.42
CA ALA A 243 -18.60 -83.95 -44.27
C ALA A 243 -17.54 -84.81 -43.55
N LYS A 244 -17.28 -84.55 -42.25
CA LYS A 244 -16.39 -85.37 -41.43
C LYS A 244 -16.94 -86.78 -41.24
N GLU A 245 -18.22 -86.94 -40.95
CA GLU A 245 -18.87 -88.24 -40.86
C GLU A 245 -18.92 -88.96 -42.21
N ALA A 246 -19.15 -88.24 -43.32
CA ALA A 246 -19.07 -88.84 -44.65
C ALA A 246 -17.65 -89.30 -44.99
N ARG A 247 -16.63 -88.55 -44.55
CA ARG A 247 -15.23 -88.95 -44.65
C ARG A 247 -14.92 -90.15 -43.75
N GLN A 248 -15.37 -90.15 -42.50
CA GLN A 248 -15.26 -91.29 -41.60
C GLN A 248 -16.01 -92.52 -42.13
N ARG A 249 -17.22 -92.38 -42.69
CA ARG A 249 -17.93 -93.48 -43.37
C ARG A 249 -17.19 -94.02 -44.61
N ARG A 250 -16.37 -93.19 -45.27
CA ARG A 250 -15.47 -93.63 -46.35
C ARG A 250 -14.20 -94.29 -45.81
N GLU A 251 -13.65 -93.81 -44.70
CA GLU A 251 -12.44 -94.36 -44.05
C GLU A 251 -12.73 -95.66 -43.26
N ASP A 252 -13.87 -95.75 -42.57
CA ASP A 252 -14.45 -96.95 -41.93
C ASP A 252 -15.13 -97.89 -42.95
N GLY A 253 -15.18 -97.47 -44.21
CA GLY A 253 -15.24 -98.32 -45.40
C GLY A 253 -16.15 -99.54 -45.32
N GLY A 254 -17.44 -99.41 -44.99
CA GLY A 254 -18.44 -100.47 -45.20
C GLY A 254 -18.21 -101.82 -44.47
N ILE A 255 -17.15 -101.95 -43.66
CA ILE A 255 -16.78 -103.21 -43.01
C ILE A 255 -17.71 -103.49 -41.82
N GLY A 256 -18.11 -102.46 -41.06
CA GLY A 256 -19.03 -102.63 -39.92
C GLY A 256 -20.46 -103.05 -40.30
N ASP A 257 -21.03 -102.45 -41.35
CA ASP A 257 -22.40 -102.78 -41.82
C ASP A 257 -22.46 -104.13 -42.55
N LEU A 258 -21.38 -104.51 -43.26
CA LEU A 258 -21.26 -105.85 -43.85
C LEU A 258 -21.00 -106.92 -42.79
N GLU A 259 -20.23 -106.64 -41.73
CA GLU A 259 -20.03 -107.58 -40.62
C GLU A 259 -21.28 -107.75 -39.76
N GLN A 260 -22.07 -106.70 -39.51
CA GLN A 260 -23.34 -106.82 -38.79
C GLN A 260 -24.37 -107.62 -39.60
N LYS A 261 -24.46 -107.38 -40.92
CA LYS A 261 -25.28 -108.23 -41.81
C LYS A 261 -24.74 -109.65 -41.88
N GLY A 262 -23.42 -109.84 -41.93
CA GLY A 262 -22.78 -111.16 -41.89
C GLY A 262 -23.06 -111.92 -40.60
N ARG A 263 -23.04 -111.25 -39.43
CA ARG A 263 -23.43 -111.82 -38.14
C ARG A 263 -24.92 -112.15 -38.11
N PHE A 264 -25.79 -111.28 -38.62
CA PHE A 264 -27.23 -111.54 -38.72
C PHE A 264 -27.51 -112.75 -39.63
N TYR A 265 -26.89 -112.82 -40.82
CA TYR A 265 -27.04 -113.96 -41.73
C TYR A 265 -26.44 -115.24 -41.17
N ARG A 266 -25.32 -115.20 -40.44
CA ARG A 266 -24.78 -116.39 -39.73
C ARG A 266 -25.68 -116.83 -38.58
N ALA A 267 -26.26 -115.90 -37.82
CA ALA A 267 -27.21 -116.23 -36.76
C ALA A 267 -28.53 -116.78 -37.34
N ALA A 268 -29.00 -116.23 -38.45
CA ALA A 268 -30.15 -116.75 -39.19
C ALA A 268 -29.88 -118.16 -39.75
N ASP A 269 -28.70 -118.39 -40.36
CA ASP A 269 -28.26 -119.71 -40.83
C ASP A 269 -28.15 -120.70 -39.65
N ALA A 270 -27.56 -120.30 -38.52
CA ALA A 270 -27.50 -121.13 -37.31
C ALA A 270 -28.91 -121.48 -36.78
N SER A 271 -29.85 -120.53 -36.75
CA SER A 271 -31.23 -120.78 -36.31
C SER A 271 -32.00 -121.70 -37.27
N LEU A 272 -31.77 -121.56 -38.58
CA LEU A 272 -32.36 -122.43 -39.61
C LEU A 272 -31.78 -123.84 -39.53
N ARG A 273 -30.47 -123.98 -39.34
CA ARG A 273 -29.81 -125.28 -39.11
C ARG A 273 -30.33 -125.97 -37.84
N GLN A 274 -30.60 -125.22 -36.77
CA GLN A 274 -31.18 -125.77 -35.54
C GLN A 274 -32.64 -126.22 -35.71
N MET A 275 -33.42 -125.62 -36.61
CA MET A 275 -34.80 -126.04 -36.92
C MET A 275 -34.88 -127.17 -37.96
N LEU A 276 -33.84 -127.39 -38.78
CA LEU A 276 -33.83 -128.39 -39.86
C LEU A 276 -33.12 -129.71 -39.51
N GLY A 277 -32.60 -129.88 -38.29
CA GLY A 277 -32.24 -131.21 -37.75
C GLY A 277 -31.22 -132.01 -38.55
N VAL A 278 -30.17 -131.36 -39.08
CA VAL A 278 -29.06 -132.04 -39.78
C VAL A 278 -27.78 -131.87 -38.97
N GLU A 279 -27.33 -132.98 -38.35
CA GLU A 279 -26.00 -133.09 -37.72
C GLU A 279 -24.95 -133.41 -38.78
N ILE A 280 -23.92 -132.56 -38.86
CA ILE A 280 -22.46 -132.76 -39.01
C ILE A 280 -21.84 -131.40 -39.39
#